data_AF-A0A521TCY4-F1
#
_entry.id   AF-A0A521TCY4-F1
#
_cell.length_a   1.000
_cell.length_b   1.000
_cell.length_c   1.000
_cell.angle_alpha   90.00
_cell.angle_beta   90.00
_cell.angle_gamma   90.00
#
_symmetry.space_group_name_H-M   'P 1'
#
loop_
_entity.id
_entity.type
_entity.pdbx_description
1 polymer ?
#
loop_
_entity_poly.entity_id
_entity_poly.type
_entity_poly.pdbx_seq_one_letter_code
_entity_poly.pdbx_strand_id
1 'polypeptide(L)'
;MHELGLAQSIVDIIRANVPAGRAAGVREVRLRVGETAGVLVESLEFCFGVAVVGTPYASAVLVVDRVPGHDLQVVSVELDDDPAGGGTP
;
A
#
# COMPACT_ATOMS: atom_id res chain seq x y z
N MET A 1 6.61 8.66 -14.82
CA MET A 1 5.97 9.50 -13.78
C MET A 1 6.62 9.16 -12.46
N HIS A 2 6.98 10.15 -11.65
CA HIS A 2 7.77 9.99 -10.43
C HIS A 2 7.00 9.21 -9.33
N GLU A 3 5.72 9.51 -9.15
CA GLU A 3 4.86 8.89 -8.12
C GLU A 3 4.45 7.46 -8.48
N LEU A 4 4.32 7.13 -9.77
CA LEU A 4 4.02 5.76 -10.21
C LEU A 4 5.17 4.79 -9.89
N GLY A 5 6.42 5.23 -10.03
CA GLY A 5 7.58 4.42 -9.63
C GLY A 5 7.61 4.17 -8.12
N LEU A 6 7.18 5.17 -7.34
CA LEU A 6 7.07 5.02 -5.89
C LEU A 6 5.93 4.07 -5.48
N ALA A 7 4.76 4.21 -6.10
CA ALA A 7 3.64 3.29 -5.92
C ALA A 7 4.05 1.85 -6.22
N GLN A 8 4.76 1.60 -7.33
CA GLN A 8 5.27 0.27 -7.67
C GLN A 8 6.25 -0.27 -6.61
N SER A 9 7.14 0.59 -6.11
CA SER A 9 8.08 0.22 -5.04
C SER A 9 7.35 -0.19 -3.76
N ILE A 10 6.25 0.49 -3.40
CA ILE A 10 5.40 0.12 -2.26
C ILE A 10 4.76 -1.25 -2.49
N VAL A 11 4.23 -1.52 -3.70
CA VAL A 11 3.67 -2.83 -4.06
C VAL A 11 4.72 -3.95 -3.95
N ASP A 12 5.95 -3.70 -4.38
CA ASP A 12 7.05 -4.66 -4.24
C ASP A 12 7.42 -4.91 -2.78
N ILE A 13 7.40 -3.89 -1.91
CA ILE A 13 7.60 -4.04 -0.46
C ILE A 13 6.50 -4.91 0.13
N ILE A 14 5.23 -4.68 -0.21
CA ILE A 14 4.10 -5.51 0.24
C ILE A 14 4.33 -6.96 -0.19
N ARG A 15 4.68 -7.17 -1.46
CA ARG A 15 4.94 -8.50 -2.03
C ARG A 15 6.08 -9.25 -1.34
N ALA A 16 7.11 -8.53 -0.91
CA ALA A 16 8.23 -9.12 -0.19
C ALA A 16 7.88 -9.51 1.26
N ASN A 17 6.92 -8.82 1.89
CA ASN A 17 6.58 -9.00 3.30
C ASN A 17 5.29 -9.82 3.53
N VAL A 18 4.40 -9.88 2.55
CA VAL A 18 3.13 -10.60 2.63
C VAL A 18 3.24 -11.94 1.89
N PRO A 19 3.02 -13.08 2.57
CA PRO A 19 2.97 -14.38 1.90
C PRO A 19 1.91 -14.41 0.80
N ALA A 20 2.20 -15.07 -0.32
CA ALA A 20 1.28 -15.12 -1.47
C ALA A 20 -0.13 -15.61 -1.10
N GLY A 21 -0.26 -16.56 -0.16
CA GLY A 21 -1.55 -17.06 0.33
C GLY A 21 -2.37 -16.06 1.15
N ARG A 22 -1.77 -14.93 1.57
CA ARG A 22 -2.44 -13.85 2.30
C ARG A 22 -2.50 -12.54 1.52
N ALA A 23 -1.99 -12.50 0.28
CA ALA A 23 -1.89 -11.29 -0.52
C ALA A 23 -3.27 -10.64 -0.81
N ALA A 24 -4.31 -11.46 -1.02
CA ALA A 24 -5.69 -10.99 -1.21
C ALA A 24 -6.34 -10.41 0.06
N GLY A 25 -5.75 -10.67 1.23
CA GLY A 25 -6.21 -10.14 2.51
C GLY A 25 -5.68 -8.74 2.81
N VAL A 26 -4.77 -8.18 2.01
CA VAL A 26 -4.22 -6.85 2.28
C VAL A 26 -5.29 -5.78 2.10
N ARG A 27 -5.55 -5.02 3.18
CA ARG A 27 -6.59 -3.97 3.23
C ARG A 27 -6.01 -2.58 3.33
N GLU A 28 -5.05 -2.37 4.22
CA GLU A 28 -4.47 -1.05 4.47
C GLU A 28 -2.95 -1.13 4.40
N VAL A 29 -2.34 -0.15 3.73
CA VAL A 29 -0.90 0.03 3.67
C VAL A 29 -0.61 1.42 4.20
N ARG A 30 0.03 1.49 5.37
CA ARG A 30 0.32 2.74 6.03
C ARG A 30 1.70 3.24 5.65
N LEU A 31 1.76 4.46 5.15
CA LEU A 31 2.97 5.13 4.68
C LEU A 31 3.21 6.41 5.47
N ARG A 32 4.41 6.58 6.02
CA ARG A 32 4.86 7.87 6.55
C ARG A 32 5.55 8.65 5.44
N VAL A 33 5.14 9.90 5.27
CA VAL A 33 5.71 10.83 4.30
C VAL A 33 6.21 12.07 5.02
N GLY A 34 7.50 12.33 4.91
CA GLY A 34 8.13 13.55 5.38
C GLY A 34 7.52 14.79 4.74
N GLU A 35 7.28 15.84 5.54
CA GLU A 35 6.76 17.12 5.05
C GLU A 35 7.64 17.74 3.95
N THR A 36 8.95 17.51 3.99
CA THR A 36 9.91 18.01 2.99
C THR A 36 10.36 16.95 1.99
N ALA A 37 9.70 15.79 1.93
CA ALA A 37 10.03 14.70 1.01
C ALA A 37 9.69 15.01 -0.47
N GLY A 38 8.94 16.08 -0.74
CA GLY A 38 8.57 16.48 -2.11
C GLY A 38 7.53 15.56 -2.77
N VAL A 39 6.86 14.69 -2.00
CA VAL A 39 5.85 13.75 -2.51
C VAL A 39 4.46 14.39 -2.51
N LEU A 40 3.81 14.36 -3.67
CA LEU A 40 2.41 14.72 -3.83
C LEU A 40 1.52 13.53 -3.47
N VAL A 41 0.96 13.57 -2.25
CA VAL A 41 0.22 12.44 -1.66
C VAL A 41 -0.98 12.04 -2.49
N GLU A 42 -1.79 12.98 -2.97
CA GLU A 42 -2.95 12.67 -3.80
C GLU A 42 -2.57 11.93 -5.10
N SER A 43 -1.44 12.31 -5.71
CA SER A 43 -0.93 11.62 -6.90
C SER A 43 -0.36 10.24 -6.56
N LEU A 44 0.28 10.09 -5.39
CA LEU A 44 0.77 8.80 -4.94
C LEU A 44 -0.38 7.83 -4.61
N GLU A 45 -1.43 8.29 -3.94
CA GLU A 45 -2.63 7.49 -3.64
C GLU A 45 -3.31 7.04 -4.94
N PHE A 46 -3.46 7.96 -5.91
CA PHE A 46 -3.99 7.62 -7.23
C PHE A 46 -3.10 6.59 -7.95
N CYS A 47 -1.79 6.83 -8.02
CA CYS A 47 -0.85 5.93 -8.67
C CYS A 47 -0.81 4.55 -7.98
N PHE A 48 -0.91 4.50 -6.66
CA PHE A 48 -1.02 3.25 -5.90
C PHE A 48 -2.28 2.49 -6.29
N GLY A 49 -3.43 3.16 -6.33
CA GLY A 49 -4.68 2.56 -6.79
C GLY A 49 -4.56 1.95 -8.18
N VAL A 50 -3.85 2.60 -9.11
CA VAL A 50 -3.58 2.05 -10.45
C VAL A 50 -2.58 0.88 -10.39
N ALA A 51 -1.53 0.97 -9.58
CA ALA A 51 -0.48 -0.05 -9.48
C ALA A 51 -1.00 -1.38 -8.90
N VAL A 52 -2.02 -1.34 -8.06
CA VAL A 52 -2.63 -2.56 -7.49
C VAL A 52 -3.66 -3.23 -8.41
N VAL A 53 -4.11 -2.56 -9.48
CA VAL A 53 -5.07 -3.13 -10.44
C VAL A 53 -4.47 -4.38 -11.11
N GLY A 54 -5.24 -5.46 -11.13
CA GLY A 54 -4.80 -6.74 -11.70
C GLY A 54 -3.81 -7.51 -10.83
N THR A 55 -3.55 -7.04 -9.61
CA THR A 55 -2.75 -7.74 -8.60
C THR A 55 -3.65 -8.31 -7.49
N PRO A 56 -3.14 -9.23 -6.65
CA PRO A 56 -3.86 -9.67 -5.45
C PRO A 56 -4.17 -8.55 -4.46
N TYR A 57 -3.50 -7.39 -4.55
CA TYR A 57 -3.66 -6.27 -3.63
C TYR A 57 -4.75 -5.28 -4.07
N ALA A 58 -5.63 -5.65 -4.98
CA ALA A 58 -6.64 -4.74 -5.56
C ALA A 58 -7.60 -4.12 -4.52
N SER A 59 -7.73 -4.73 -3.33
CA SER A 59 -8.50 -4.17 -2.21
C SER A 59 -7.69 -3.32 -1.24
N ALA A 60 -6.39 -3.18 -1.46
CA ALA A 60 -5.52 -2.40 -0.59
C ALA A 60 -5.75 -0.92 -0.83
N VAL A 61 -5.84 -0.15 0.26
CA VAL A 61 -5.81 1.31 0.24
C VAL A 61 -4.50 1.80 0.83
N LEU A 62 -4.02 2.95 0.34
CA LEU A 62 -2.85 3.61 0.90
C LEU A 62 -3.32 4.65 1.92
N VAL A 63 -2.83 4.55 3.15
CA VAL A 63 -3.07 5.54 4.21
C VAL A 63 -1.78 6.28 4.49
N VAL A 64 -1.80 7.60 4.38
CA VAL A 64 -0.60 8.43 4.50
C VAL A 64 -0.61 9.25 5.78
N ASP A 65 0.41 9.07 6.61
CA ASP A 65 0.72 9.94 7.74
C ASP A 65 1.81 10.95 7.36
N ARG A 66 1.52 12.24 7.49
CA ARG A 66 2.53 13.29 7.36
C ARG A 66 3.35 13.39 8.64
N VAL A 67 4.68 13.36 8.51
CA VAL A 67 5.60 13.45 9.65
C VAL A 67 6.70 14.50 9.40
N PRO A 68 7.28 15.10 10.45
CA PRO A 68 8.42 15.99 10.28
C PRO A 68 9.60 15.29 9.61
N GLY A 69 10.35 16.02 8.78
CA GLY A 69 11.52 15.51 8.08
C GLY A 69 11.26 15.18 6.60
N HIS A 70 12.12 14.33 6.04
CA HIS A 70 12.16 14.03 4.61
C HIS A 70 12.03 12.53 4.29
N ASP A 71 11.83 11.71 5.32
CA ASP A 71 11.80 10.26 5.21
C ASP A 71 10.52 9.76 4.56
N LEU A 72 10.64 8.60 3.90
CA LEU A 72 9.52 7.88 3.30
C LEU A 72 9.57 6.42 3.74
N GLN A 73 8.55 5.95 4.46
CA GLN A 73 8.60 4.64 5.11
C GLN A 73 7.25 3.93 5.09
N VAL A 74 7.21 2.69 4.62
CA VAL A 74 6.06 1.79 4.82
C VAL A 74 6.10 1.31 6.26
N VAL A 75 5.08 1.65 7.03
CA VAL A 75 5.05 1.44 8.49
C VAL A 75 4.36 0.13 8.86
N SER A 76 3.24 -0.14 8.20
CA SER A 76 2.45 -1.34 8.44
C SER A 76 1.68 -1.74 7.19
N VAL A 77 1.44 -3.05 7.07
CA VAL A 77 0.53 -3.64 6.10
C VAL A 77 -0.49 -4.43 6.91
N GLU A 78 -1.73 -3.95 6.92
CA GLU A 78 -2.81 -4.63 7.62
C GLU A 78 -3.49 -5.62 6.69
N LEU A 79 -3.74 -6.81 7.24
CA LEU A 79 -4.43 -7.89 6.58
C LEU A 79 -5.77 -8.10 7.28
N ASP A 80 -6.79 -8.40 6.51
CA ASP A 80 -8.05 -8.94 7.02
C ASP A 80 -7.76 -10.20 7.86
N ASP A 81 -8.33 -10.27 9.06
CA ASP A 81 -8.10 -11.38 10.00
C ASP A 81 -8.81 -12.67 9.54
N ASP A 82 -9.59 -12.60 8.46
CA ASP A 82 -10.35 -13.71 7.90
C ASP A 82 -9.58 -14.39 6.75
N PRO A 83 -8.84 -15.50 7.01
CA PRO A 83 -8.11 -16.23 5.97
C PRO A 83 -9.03 -17.02 5.02
N ALA A 84 -10.33 -17.04 5.28
CA ALA A 84 -11.29 -17.86 4.55
C ALA A 84 -12.68 -17.29 4.77
N GLY A 85 -13.14 -16.44 3.83
CA GLY A 85 -14.50 -15.90 3.81
C GLY A 85 -15.51 -17.00 4.14
N GLY A 86 -15.86 -17.09 5.41
CA GLY A 86 -16.86 -17.98 5.94
C GLY A 86 -18.21 -17.44 5.50
N GLY A 87 -18.64 -17.84 4.31
CA GLY A 87 -19.93 -17.42 3.80
C GLY A 87 -20.18 -17.77 2.35
N THR A 88 -20.37 -19.06 2.07
CA THR A 88 -21.47 -19.54 1.19
C THR A 88 -21.58 -21.06 1.32
N PRO A 89 -22.76 -21.66 1.09
CA PRO A 89 -23.95 -21.12 0.42
C PRO A 89 -24.97 -20.45 1.34
#